data_AF-A0A2C6DN25-F1
#
_entry.id   AF-A0A2C6DN25-F1
#
_cell.length_a   1.000
_cell.length_b   1.000
_cell.length_c   1.000
_cell.angle_alpha   90.00
_cell.angle_beta   90.00
_cell.angle_gamma   90.00
#
_symmetry.space_group_name_H-M   'P 1'
#
loop_
_entity.id
_entity.type
_entity.pdbx_description
1 polymer ?
#
loop_
_entity_poly.entity_id
_entity_poly.type
_entity_poly.pdbx_seq_one_letter_code
_entity_poly.pdbx_strand_id
1 'polypeptide(L)'
;MQGFKRFLKYLVILLVIIGGLIFWLFHKMEKSAEAALNQSPIVAEYLGKVTVEDMAISIYSPQCEGGCEHHVITLKGEKANAKAAADVMYDGSGIGYATLCLPDGTNIALTDDAKQIVANNRDNPCQ
;
A
#
# COMPACT_ATOMS: atom_id res chain seq x y z
N MET A 1 33.18 -28.02 -18.19
CA MET A 1 32.72 -27.30 -16.97
C MET A 1 32.92 -25.77 -16.99
N GLN A 2 33.56 -25.14 -18.00
CA GLN A 2 33.70 -23.67 -18.03
C GLN A 2 32.44 -22.92 -18.56
N GLY A 3 31.70 -23.50 -19.50
CA GLY A 3 30.47 -22.89 -20.04
C GLY A 3 29.36 -22.73 -18.99
N PHE A 4 29.18 -23.74 -18.13
CA PHE A 4 28.18 -23.70 -17.05
C PHE A 4 28.49 -22.60 -16.01
N LYS A 5 29.76 -22.39 -15.65
CA LYS A 5 30.16 -21.31 -14.72
C LYS A 5 29.93 -19.91 -15.31
N ARG A 6 30.10 -19.73 -16.62
CA ARG A 6 29.77 -18.46 -17.30
C ARG A 6 28.26 -18.24 -17.34
N PHE A 7 27.49 -19.27 -17.71
CA PHE A 7 26.02 -19.21 -17.70
C PHE A 7 25.46 -18.89 -16.31
N LEU A 8 25.98 -19.54 -15.27
CA LEU A 8 25.58 -19.28 -13.88
C LEU A 8 25.89 -17.83 -13.46
N LYS A 9 27.04 -17.28 -13.85
CA LYS A 9 27.38 -15.87 -13.59
C LYS A 9 26.40 -14.90 -14.26
N TYR A 10 26.04 -15.14 -15.53
CA TYR A 10 25.06 -14.30 -16.22
C TYR A 10 23.67 -14.40 -15.58
N LEU A 11 23.27 -15.60 -15.15
CA LEU A 11 22.00 -15.81 -14.46
C LEU A 11 21.95 -15.09 -13.11
N VAL A 12 23.03 -15.12 -12.33
CA VAL A 12 23.14 -14.35 -11.08
C VAL A 12 23.07 -12.84 -11.33
N ILE A 13 23.77 -12.33 -12.35
CA ILE A 13 23.72 -10.89 -12.71
C ILE A 13 22.29 -10.50 -13.12
N LEU A 14 21.62 -11.32 -13.92
CA LEU A 14 20.24 -11.08 -14.35
C LEU A 14 19.30 -11.00 -13.13
N LEU A 15 19.43 -11.92 -12.17
CA LEU A 15 18.63 -11.91 -10.95
C LEU A 15 18.86 -10.66 -10.10
N VAL A 16 20.10 -10.17 -10.00
CA VAL A 16 20.42 -8.93 -9.28
C VAL A 16 19.75 -7.72 -9.97
N ILE A 17 19.79 -7.64 -11.29
CA ILE A 17 19.15 -6.56 -12.05
C ILE A 17 17.63 -6.58 -11.86
N ILE A 18 17.00 -7.77 -11.97
CA ILE A 18 15.56 -7.93 -11.78
C ILE A 18 15.17 -7.58 -10.34
N GLY A 19 15.90 -8.09 -9.34
CA GLY A 19 15.66 -7.78 -7.94
C GLY A 19 15.77 -6.29 -7.63
N GLY A 20 16.77 -5.60 -8.20
CA GLY A 20 16.91 -4.15 -8.07
C GLY A 20 15.75 -3.37 -8.68
N LEU A 21 15.25 -3.78 -9.84
CA LEU A 21 14.07 -3.17 -10.48
C LEU A 21 12.80 -3.35 -9.64
N ILE A 22 12.58 -4.55 -9.10
CA ILE A 22 11.42 -4.84 -8.23
C ILE A 22 11.50 -4.00 -6.95
N PHE A 23 12.66 -3.94 -6.31
CA PHE A 23 12.87 -3.14 -5.11
C PHE A 23 12.62 -1.65 -5.36
N TRP A 24 13.07 -1.14 -6.51
CA TRP A 24 12.84 0.27 -6.88
C TRP A 24 11.35 0.57 -7.12
N LEU A 25 10.63 -0.35 -7.78
CA LEU A 25 9.18 -0.23 -7.96
C LEU A 25 8.43 -0.21 -6.63
N PHE A 26 8.79 -1.10 -5.69
CA PHE A 26 8.18 -1.16 -4.37
C PHE A 26 8.39 0.15 -3.59
N HIS A 27 9.61 0.66 -3.58
CA HIS A 27 9.90 1.91 -2.86
C HIS A 27 9.21 3.14 -3.49
N LYS A 28 8.96 3.11 -4.80
CA LYS A 28 8.16 4.15 -5.48
C LYS A 28 6.69 4.10 -5.03
N MET A 29 6.12 2.91 -4.89
CA MET A 29 4.74 2.70 -4.42
C MET A 29 4.57 3.22 -2.99
N GLU A 30 5.50 2.90 -2.09
CA GLU A 30 5.48 3.37 -0.70
C GLU A 30 5.39 4.88 -0.59
N LYS A 31 6.29 5.58 -1.31
CA LYS A 31 6.31 7.05 -1.30
C LYS A 31 5.08 7.66 -1.95
N SER A 32 4.52 7.01 -2.98
CA SER A 32 3.30 7.48 -3.63
C SER A 32 2.10 7.39 -2.69
N ALA A 33 1.94 6.25 -1.99
CA ALA A 33 0.88 6.09 -1.01
C ALA A 33 1.03 7.03 0.20
N GLU A 34 2.27 7.21 0.70
CA GLU A 34 2.54 8.18 1.77
C GLU A 34 2.15 9.60 1.34
N ALA A 35 2.52 10.01 0.12
CA ALA A 35 2.16 11.32 -0.40
C ALA A 35 0.64 11.48 -0.57
N ALA A 36 -0.04 10.46 -1.08
CA ALA A 36 -1.49 10.49 -1.28
C ALA A 36 -2.25 10.53 0.06
N LEU A 37 -1.83 9.74 1.05
CA LEU A 37 -2.42 9.75 2.39
C LEU A 37 -2.20 11.09 3.10
N ASN A 38 -1.01 11.68 2.99
CA ASN A 38 -0.73 13.01 3.55
C ASN A 38 -1.50 14.16 2.87
N GLN A 39 -2.02 13.95 1.66
CA GLN A 39 -2.91 14.93 1.02
C GLN A 39 -4.35 14.86 1.55
N SER A 40 -4.73 13.78 2.23
CA SER A 40 -6.07 13.64 2.78
C SER A 40 -6.25 14.53 4.02
N PRO A 41 -7.25 15.43 4.03
CA PRO A 41 -7.51 16.27 5.19
C PRO A 41 -7.91 15.45 6.42
N ILE A 42 -8.57 14.30 6.20
CA ILE A 42 -8.97 13.38 7.26
C ILE A 42 -7.73 12.76 7.92
N VAL A 43 -6.77 12.30 7.13
CA VAL A 43 -5.52 11.74 7.67
C VAL A 43 -4.77 12.80 8.49
N ALA A 44 -4.68 14.04 8.00
CA ALA A 44 -4.05 15.14 8.73
C ALA A 44 -4.79 15.48 10.05
N GLU A 45 -6.11 15.41 10.06
CA GLU A 45 -6.94 15.64 11.25
C GLU A 45 -6.66 14.59 12.34
N TYR A 46 -6.71 13.30 12.00
CA TYR A 46 -6.60 12.21 12.97
C TYR A 46 -5.15 11.85 13.31
N LEU A 47 -4.27 11.80 12.32
CA LEU A 47 -2.91 11.27 12.47
C LEU A 47 -1.82 12.36 12.36
N GLY A 48 -2.14 13.51 11.76
CA GLY A 48 -1.14 14.52 11.41
C GLY A 48 -0.38 14.10 10.15
N LYS A 49 0.91 14.45 10.07
CA LYS A 49 1.76 13.91 9.00
C LYS A 49 2.02 12.43 9.26
N VAL A 50 1.90 11.61 8.23
CA VAL A 50 2.09 10.16 8.30
C VAL A 50 3.30 9.70 7.49
N THR A 51 3.95 8.65 7.98
CA THR A 51 4.96 7.86 7.26
C THR A 51 4.50 6.43 7.16
N VAL A 52 4.75 5.78 6.02
CA VAL A 52 4.46 4.35 5.86
C VAL A 52 5.57 3.53 6.53
N GLU A 53 5.21 2.66 7.46
CA GLU A 53 6.16 1.71 8.09
C GLU A 53 6.16 0.34 7.41
N ASP A 54 5.00 -0.11 6.91
CA ASP A 54 4.85 -1.41 6.29
C ASP A 54 3.67 -1.42 5.31
N MET A 55 3.74 -2.29 4.31
CA MET A 55 2.66 -2.55 3.36
C MET A 55 2.51 -4.05 3.15
N ALA A 56 1.33 -4.57 3.49
CA ALA A 56 0.98 -5.96 3.29
C ALA A 56 -0.17 -6.07 2.28
N ILE A 57 -0.09 -7.02 1.36
CA ILE A 57 -1.19 -7.34 0.46
C ILE A 57 -2.35 -7.87 1.29
N SER A 58 -3.53 -7.27 1.14
CA SER A 58 -4.74 -7.79 1.76
C SER A 58 -5.35 -8.89 0.89
N ILE A 59 -5.92 -9.90 1.54
CA ILE A 59 -6.78 -10.90 0.92
C ILE A 59 -8.19 -10.39 0.63
N TYR A 60 -8.58 -9.25 1.21
CA TYR A 60 -9.86 -8.61 0.98
C TYR A 60 -9.70 -7.54 -0.11
N SER A 61 -10.20 -7.80 -1.32
CA SER A 61 -10.14 -6.85 -2.44
C SER A 61 -11.51 -6.76 -3.12
N PRO A 62 -12.45 -5.95 -2.58
CA PRO A 62 -13.81 -5.91 -3.09
C PRO A 62 -13.95 -5.08 -4.38
N GLN A 63 -12.98 -4.23 -4.75
CA GLN A 63 -13.19 -3.17 -5.76
C GLN A 63 -12.08 -3.02 -6.81
N CYS A 64 -11.02 -3.82 -6.78
CA CYS A 64 -9.96 -3.72 -7.78
C CYS A 64 -10.26 -4.59 -9.02
N GLU A 65 -10.76 -3.98 -10.10
CA GLU A 65 -11.07 -4.67 -11.37
C GLU A 65 -9.85 -4.93 -12.27
N GLY A 66 -8.66 -4.44 -11.89
CA GLY A 66 -7.37 -4.71 -12.56
C GLY A 66 -6.45 -3.49 -12.62
N GLY A 67 -5.13 -3.73 -12.56
CA GLY A 67 -4.13 -2.64 -12.54
C GLY A 67 -3.84 -2.06 -11.15
N CYS A 68 -4.45 -2.64 -10.12
CA CYS A 68 -4.29 -2.28 -8.72
C CYS A 68 -4.09 -3.52 -7.84
N GLU A 69 -3.70 -3.28 -6.61
CA GLU A 69 -3.64 -4.30 -5.56
C GLU A 69 -4.14 -3.69 -4.26
N HIS A 70 -4.92 -4.44 -3.48
CA HIS A 70 -5.40 -3.98 -2.19
C HIS A 70 -4.31 -4.20 -1.15
N HIS A 71 -3.88 -3.13 -0.50
CA HIS A 71 -2.84 -3.15 0.53
C HIS A 71 -3.39 -2.66 1.86
N VAL A 72 -3.01 -3.35 2.94
CA VAL A 72 -3.07 -2.82 4.29
C VAL A 72 -1.73 -2.17 4.60
N ILE A 73 -1.78 -0.85 4.73
CA ILE A 73 -0.63 0.03 4.94
C ILE A 73 -0.58 0.38 6.42
N THR A 74 0.52 0.06 7.10
CA THR A 74 0.74 0.48 8.48
C THR A 74 1.31 1.90 8.48
N LEU A 75 0.60 2.80 9.16
CA LEU A 75 0.91 4.22 9.21
C LEU A 75 1.38 4.61 10.60
N LYS A 76 2.49 5.35 10.61
CA LYS A 76 2.95 6.08 11.78
C LYS A 76 2.68 7.55 11.59
N GLY A 77 1.69 8.05 12.31
CA GLY A 77 1.38 9.47 12.36
C GLY A 77 2.07 10.17 13.52
N GLU A 78 2.17 11.48 13.43
CA GLU A 78 2.66 12.35 14.51
C GLU A 78 1.77 12.27 15.77
N LYS A 79 0.45 12.11 15.58
CA LYS A 79 -0.52 12.05 16.68
C LYS A 79 -0.79 10.63 17.16
N ALA A 80 -0.87 9.68 16.23
CA ALA A 80 -1.21 8.29 16.50
C ALA A 80 -0.75 7.39 15.36
N ASN A 81 -0.63 6.10 15.65
CA ASN A 81 -0.43 5.06 14.64
C ASN A 81 -1.79 4.53 14.19
N ALA A 82 -1.89 4.13 12.93
CA ALA A 82 -3.11 3.56 12.37
C ALA A 82 -2.78 2.62 11.21
N LYS A 83 -3.81 2.00 10.64
CA LYS A 83 -3.69 1.29 9.37
C LYS A 83 -4.54 1.98 8.32
N ALA A 84 -4.16 1.86 7.06
CA ALA A 84 -5.00 2.25 5.94
C ALA A 84 -5.14 1.08 4.98
N ALA A 85 -6.36 0.73 4.63
CA ALA A 85 -6.67 -0.22 3.60
C ALA A 85 -6.90 0.56 2.30
N ALA A 86 -6.06 0.35 1.30
CA ALA A 86 -6.11 1.12 0.07
C ALA A 86 -5.79 0.29 -1.18
N ASP A 87 -6.46 0.63 -2.29
CA ASP A 87 -6.09 0.12 -3.61
C ASP A 87 -4.89 0.90 -4.14
N VAL A 88 -3.74 0.27 -4.24
CA VAL A 88 -2.52 0.90 -4.76
C VAL A 88 -2.36 0.53 -6.23
N MET A 89 -2.25 1.55 -7.10
CA MET A 89 -2.11 1.34 -8.54
C MET A 89 -0.69 0.89 -8.89
N TYR A 90 -0.52 -0.15 -9.72
CA TYR A 90 0.80 -0.68 -10.07
C TYR A 90 1.72 0.30 -10.83
N ASP A 91 1.13 1.28 -11.51
CA ASP A 91 1.88 2.34 -12.20
C ASP A 91 2.43 3.42 -11.24
N GLY A 92 2.02 3.38 -9.97
CA GLY A 92 2.35 4.35 -8.94
C GLY A 92 1.62 5.69 -9.12
N SER A 93 0.53 5.72 -9.89
CA SER A 93 -0.31 6.92 -10.10
C SER A 93 -1.02 7.38 -8.83
N GLY A 94 -1.09 6.53 -7.79
CA GLY A 94 -1.59 6.89 -6.47
C GLY A 94 -2.35 5.74 -5.81
N ILE A 95 -3.25 6.11 -4.91
CA ILE A 95 -4.20 5.21 -4.26
C ILE A 95 -5.63 5.49 -4.75
N GLY A 96 -6.40 4.44 -4.98
CA GLY A 96 -7.83 4.47 -5.27
C GLY A 96 -8.64 4.42 -3.99
N TYR A 97 -9.64 3.52 -3.95
CA TYR A 97 -10.41 3.19 -2.75
C TYR A 97 -9.51 3.18 -1.52
N ALA A 98 -9.83 3.98 -0.50
CA ALA A 98 -9.01 4.07 0.70
C ALA A 98 -9.87 4.23 1.97
N THR A 99 -9.55 3.45 2.99
CA THR A 99 -10.16 3.48 4.32
C THR A 99 -9.07 3.58 5.37
N LEU A 100 -9.24 4.49 6.32
CA LEU A 100 -8.40 4.59 7.50
C LEU A 100 -9.00 3.77 8.64
N CYS A 101 -8.20 2.92 9.26
CA CYS A 101 -8.59 2.09 10.40
C CYS A 101 -7.79 2.53 11.63
N LEU A 102 -8.49 3.09 12.60
CA LEU A 102 -7.91 3.55 13.85
C LEU A 102 -7.74 2.40 14.85
N PRO A 103 -6.83 2.53 15.83
CA PRO A 103 -6.58 1.47 16.83
C PRO A 103 -7.77 1.13 17.72
N ASP A 104 -8.73 2.04 17.85
CA ASP A 104 -9.98 1.85 18.61
C ASP A 104 -11.02 1.02 17.85
N GLY A 105 -10.71 0.58 16.62
CA GLY A 105 -11.61 -0.16 15.74
C GLY A 105 -12.49 0.72 14.87
N THR A 106 -12.34 2.04 14.94
CA THR A 106 -13.08 2.97 14.08
C THR A 106 -12.52 2.94 12.65
N ASN A 107 -13.40 2.70 11.68
CA ASN A 107 -13.08 2.77 10.26
C ASN A 107 -13.63 4.08 9.66
N ILE A 108 -12.80 4.79 8.90
CA ILE A 108 -13.11 6.09 8.30
C ILE A 108 -12.81 6.02 6.82
N ALA A 109 -13.81 6.31 5.98
CA ALA A 109 -13.62 6.36 4.53
C ALA A 109 -12.75 7.58 4.17
N LEU A 110 -11.66 7.36 3.44
CA LEU A 110 -10.81 8.43 2.90
C LEU A 110 -11.26 8.86 1.49
N THR A 111 -11.98 7.99 0.78
CA THR A 111 -12.55 8.21 -0.55
C THR A 111 -14.06 7.97 -0.56
N ASP A 112 -14.76 8.48 -1.56
CA ASP A 112 -16.23 8.43 -1.62
C ASP A 112 -16.79 7.02 -1.84
N ASP A 113 -16.10 6.21 -2.64
CA ASP A 113 -16.36 4.78 -2.87
C ASP A 113 -16.17 3.93 -1.59
N ALA A 114 -15.25 4.34 -0.71
CA ALA A 114 -15.04 3.69 0.59
C ALA A 114 -16.16 3.91 1.60
N LYS A 115 -16.99 4.95 1.43
CA LYS A 115 -18.10 5.23 2.35
C LYS A 115 -19.09 4.09 2.47
N GLN A 116 -19.37 3.38 1.37
CA GLN A 116 -20.34 2.29 1.37
C GLN A 116 -19.85 1.07 2.17
N ILE A 117 -18.57 0.74 2.09
CA ILE A 117 -17.99 -0.40 2.82
C ILE A 117 -17.90 -0.08 4.31
N VAL A 118 -17.40 1.11 4.65
CA VAL A 118 -17.37 1.58 6.06
C VAL A 118 -18.77 1.57 6.67
N ALA A 119 -19.79 2.01 5.92
CA ALA A 119 -21.18 2.00 6.39
C ALA A 119 -21.74 0.59 6.58
N ASN A 120 -21.25 -0.42 5.84
CA ASN A 120 -21.77 -1.78 5.91
C ASN A 120 -21.23 -2.57 7.12
N ASN A 121 -20.15 -2.09 7.78
CA ASN A 121 -19.57 -2.54 9.06
C ASN A 121 -19.39 -4.06 9.29
N ARG A 122 -19.62 -4.88 8.26
CA ARG A 122 -19.44 -6.33 8.24
C ARG A 122 -18.04 -6.72 7.80
N ASP A 123 -17.37 -5.82 7.09
CA ASP A 123 -16.05 -6.02 6.53
C ASP A 123 -15.04 -5.25 7.38
N ASN A 124 -13.94 -5.90 7.75
CA ASN A 124 -12.81 -5.24 8.38
C ASN A 124 -11.76 -4.97 7.31
N PRO A 125 -11.76 -3.78 6.68
CA PRO A 125 -10.95 -3.54 5.49
C PRO A 125 -9.44 -3.61 5.78
N CYS A 126 -9.02 -3.46 7.05
CA CYS A 126 -7.62 -3.52 7.47
C CYS A 126 -7.19 -4.86 8.10
N GLN A 127 -7.96 -5.95 7.89
CA GLN A 127 -7.60 -7.30 8.33
C GLN A 127 -6.79 -8.08 7.30
#